data_AF-A0A0G2UP41-F1
#
_entry.id   AF-A0A0G2UP41-F1
#
_cell.length_a   1.000
_cell.length_b   1.000
_cell.length_c   1.000
_cell.angle_alpha   90.00
_cell.angle_beta   90.00
_cell.angle_gamma   90.00
#
_symmetry.space_group_name_H-M   'P 1'
#
loop_
_entity.id
_entity.type
_entity.pdbx_description
1 polymer ?
#
loop_
_entity_poly.entity_id
_entity_poly.type
_entity_poly.pdbx_seq_one_letter_code
_entity_poly.pdbx_strand_id
1 'polypeptide(L)'
;EGLLNFGEEMRPVKLHTVVRGYTPTKTDFLFERRLNDYVSGVITEFSKGKPTLLFCSSRKGTAETAAHLAVVNAKLAPGSHGSFLTSRMQHEQLLQAASQVTNKQLAKVLPAGVAFHHAALEGSDRLIVEQLFRNQVLLVLCTTSTLAQGVNLPAHLVILKGTRRWCNDLGDASGYREYDRSTCLQMI
;
A
#
# COMPACT_ATOMS: atom_id res chain seq x y z
N GLU A 1 -6.34 -7.65 42.14
CA GLU A 1 -5.65 -8.21 40.96
C GLU A 1 -6.08 -7.40 39.75
N GLY A 2 -5.10 -6.74 39.14
CA GLY A 2 -5.24 -5.39 38.61
C GLY A 2 -5.04 -5.27 37.10
N LEU A 3 -5.33 -4.06 36.63
CA LEU A 3 -5.23 -3.59 35.25
C LEU A 3 -3.85 -3.95 34.65
N LEU A 4 -3.83 -4.82 33.64
CA LEU A 4 -2.64 -5.10 32.85
C LEU A 4 -2.53 -4.05 31.73
N ASN A 5 -1.49 -3.23 31.77
CA ASN A 5 -1.18 -2.24 30.75
C ASN A 5 0.10 -2.66 30.02
N PHE A 6 0.01 -2.90 28.71
CA PHE A 6 1.12 -3.32 27.87
C PHE A 6 1.46 -2.20 26.90
N GLY A 7 2.68 -1.65 26.99
CA GLY A 7 3.15 -0.63 26.07
C GLY A 7 3.65 -1.20 24.74
N GLU A 8 4.11 -0.31 23.85
CA GLU A 8 4.64 -0.68 22.53
C GLU A 8 5.88 -1.60 22.63
N GLU A 9 6.60 -1.54 23.74
CA GLU A 9 7.72 -2.41 24.05
C GLU A 9 7.32 -3.89 24.18
N MET A 10 6.04 -4.20 24.40
CA MET A 10 5.57 -5.58 24.51
C MET A 10 5.12 -6.15 23.16
N ARG A 11 5.22 -5.40 22.05
CA ARG A 11 4.91 -5.93 20.72
C ARG A 11 5.87 -7.10 20.38
N PRO A 12 5.35 -8.26 19.92
CA PRO A 12 6.17 -9.39 19.50
C PRO A 12 7.17 -9.04 18.38
N VAL A 13 6.79 -8.11 17.52
CA VAL A 13 7.66 -7.51 16.50
C VAL A 13 7.80 -6.02 16.81
N LYS A 14 9.03 -5.60 17.12
CA LYS A 14 9.34 -4.19 17.37
C LYS A 14 9.11 -3.37 16.11
N LEU A 15 8.39 -2.28 16.25
CA LEU A 15 8.17 -1.33 15.17
C LEU A 15 9.14 -0.17 15.26
N HIS A 16 9.63 0.28 14.11
CA HIS A 16 10.41 1.49 13.97
C HIS A 16 9.62 2.47 13.09
N THR A 17 9.10 3.53 13.70
CA THR A 17 8.27 4.52 13.00
C THR A 17 9.12 5.68 12.51
N VAL A 18 8.98 6.00 11.23
CA VAL A 18 9.63 7.15 10.58
C VAL A 18 8.57 8.08 10.03
N VAL A 19 8.70 9.38 10.29
CA VAL A 19 7.83 10.41 9.73
C VAL A 19 8.62 11.24 8.72
N ARG A 20 8.09 11.35 7.51
CA ARG A 20 8.66 12.18 6.42
C ARG A 20 7.72 13.35 6.15
N GLY A 21 8.17 14.56 6.43
CA GLY A 21 7.46 15.79 6.08
C GLY A 21 7.74 16.19 4.63
N TYR A 22 6.70 16.60 3.90
CA TYR A 22 6.82 17.11 2.54
C TYR A 22 6.17 18.49 2.43
N THR A 23 6.72 19.35 1.58
CA THR A 23 6.18 20.69 1.38
C THR A 23 4.74 20.61 0.86
N PRO A 24 3.78 21.29 1.53
CA PRO A 24 2.38 21.28 1.11
C PRO A 24 2.23 21.87 -0.30
N THR A 25 1.14 21.52 -0.97
CA THR A 25 0.75 22.14 -2.23
C THR A 25 -0.49 23.01 -2.01
N LYS A 26 -1.01 23.62 -3.08
CA LYS A 26 -2.19 24.49 -3.02
C LYS A 26 -3.43 23.79 -2.44
N THR A 27 -3.57 22.48 -2.66
CA THR A 27 -4.72 21.70 -2.17
C THR A 27 -4.27 20.32 -1.70
N ASP A 28 -5.00 19.73 -0.75
CA ASP A 28 -4.70 18.38 -0.27
C ASP A 28 -4.75 17.33 -1.40
N PHE A 29 -5.64 17.50 -2.39
CA PHE A 29 -5.69 16.63 -3.57
C PHE A 29 -4.39 16.65 -4.38
N LEU A 30 -3.85 17.83 -4.66
CA LEU A 30 -2.58 17.96 -5.39
C LEU A 30 -1.40 17.46 -4.55
N PHE A 31 -1.46 17.65 -3.23
CA PHE A 31 -0.46 17.13 -2.31
C PHE A 31 -0.45 15.60 -2.32
N GLU A 32 -1.61 14.96 -2.16
CA GLU A 32 -1.78 13.50 -2.22
C GLU A 32 -1.24 12.88 -3.51
N ARG A 33 -1.43 13.56 -4.64
CA ARG A 33 -0.91 13.13 -5.94
C ARG A 33 0.61 13.29 -6.02
N ARG A 34 1.16 14.40 -5.53
CA ARG A 34 2.61 14.66 -5.47
C ARG A 34 3.33 13.62 -4.60
N LEU A 35 2.67 13.11 -3.55
CA LEU A 35 3.27 12.07 -2.70
C LEU A 35 3.68 10.82 -3.48
N ASN A 36 3.03 10.50 -4.60
CA ASN A 36 3.39 9.35 -5.44
C ASN A 36 4.86 9.39 -5.90
N ASP A 37 5.39 10.59 -6.16
CA ASP A 37 6.76 10.79 -6.66
C ASP A 37 7.83 10.39 -5.62
N TYR A 38 7.46 10.35 -4.33
CA TYR A 38 8.37 10.02 -3.24
C TYR A 38 8.27 8.57 -2.77
N VAL A 39 7.16 7.89 -3.05
CA VAL A 39 6.87 6.56 -2.53
C VAL A 39 7.93 5.53 -2.94
N SER A 40 8.35 5.53 -4.21
CA SER A 40 9.35 4.57 -4.70
C SER A 40 10.69 4.68 -3.95
N GLY A 41 11.10 5.90 -3.61
CA GLY A 41 12.29 6.17 -2.81
C GLY A 41 12.16 5.62 -1.39
N VAL A 42 11.00 5.84 -0.74
CA VAL A 42 10.71 5.31 0.60
C VAL A 42 10.71 3.78 0.60
N ILE A 43 10.07 3.14 -0.39
CA ILE A 43 10.08 1.67 -0.51
C ILE A 43 11.51 1.17 -0.69
N THR A 44 12.29 1.81 -1.56
CA THR A 44 13.68 1.43 -1.82
C THR A 44 14.55 1.55 -0.57
N GLU A 45 14.36 2.61 0.22
CA GLU A 45 15.12 2.87 1.46
C GLU A 45 14.81 1.84 2.56
N PHE A 46 13.53 1.49 2.75
CA PHE A 46 13.10 0.76 3.96
C PHE A 46 12.65 -0.68 3.73
N SER A 47 12.22 -1.06 2.52
CA SER A 47 11.62 -2.39 2.30
C SER A 47 12.63 -3.53 2.37
N LYS A 48 13.91 -3.28 2.06
CA LYS A 48 14.96 -4.32 1.95
C LYS A 48 14.53 -5.49 1.03
N GLY A 49 13.75 -5.20 -0.01
CA GLY A 49 13.21 -6.21 -0.93
C GLY A 49 12.10 -7.10 -0.35
N LYS A 50 11.52 -6.72 0.79
CA LYS A 50 10.44 -7.46 1.47
C LYS A 50 9.06 -6.80 1.24
N PRO A 51 7.96 -7.52 1.50
CA PRO A 51 6.61 -7.00 1.25
C PRO A 51 6.32 -5.66 1.93
N THR A 52 5.71 -4.76 1.17
CA THR A 52 5.32 -3.41 1.58
C THR A 52 3.82 -3.21 1.41
N LEU A 53 3.16 -2.78 2.48
CA LEU A 53 1.75 -2.39 2.48
C LEU A 53 1.64 -0.86 2.48
N LEU A 54 1.05 -0.29 1.44
CA LEU A 54 0.93 1.15 1.26
C LEU A 54 -0.53 1.57 1.38
N PHE A 55 -0.85 2.32 2.42
CA PHE A 55 -2.18 2.87 2.66
C PHE A 55 -2.36 4.22 1.93
N CYS A 56 -3.35 4.29 1.05
CA CYS A 56 -3.82 5.49 0.37
C CYS A 56 -5.15 5.98 0.96
N SER A 57 -5.41 7.28 0.78
CA SER A 57 -6.63 7.97 1.23
C SER A 57 -7.91 7.64 0.46
N SER A 58 -7.82 7.01 -0.71
CA SER A 58 -8.99 6.68 -1.53
C SER A 58 -8.76 5.47 -2.43
N ARG A 59 -9.87 4.83 -2.87
CA ARG A 59 -9.87 3.71 -3.83
C ARG A 59 -9.23 4.10 -5.17
N LYS A 60 -9.50 5.32 -5.64
CA LYS A 60 -8.86 5.86 -6.85
C LYS A 60 -7.35 6.03 -6.63
N GLY A 61 -6.97 6.59 -5.48
CA GLY A 61 -5.57 6.77 -5.09
C GLY A 61 -4.78 5.47 -5.05
N THR A 62 -5.37 4.35 -4.58
CA THR A 62 -4.65 3.06 -4.57
C THR A 62 -4.28 2.59 -5.99
N ALA A 63 -5.22 2.71 -6.94
CA ALA A 63 -4.96 2.31 -8.33
C ALA A 63 -3.98 3.26 -9.03
N GLU A 64 -4.08 4.57 -8.79
CA GLU A 64 -3.16 5.56 -9.34
C GLU A 64 -1.73 5.40 -8.81
N THR A 65 -1.57 5.19 -7.50
CA THR A 65 -0.26 4.93 -6.89
C THR A 65 0.34 3.62 -7.41
N ALA A 66 -0.46 2.55 -7.52
CA ALA A 66 0.01 1.28 -8.08
C ALA A 66 0.47 1.42 -9.54
N ALA A 67 -0.28 2.15 -10.37
CA ALA A 67 0.09 2.43 -11.75
C ALA A 67 1.38 3.25 -11.86
N HIS A 68 1.55 4.27 -11.01
CA HIS A 68 2.77 5.06 -10.96
C HIS A 68 3.99 4.20 -10.61
N LEU A 69 3.86 3.36 -9.57
CA LEU A 69 4.93 2.45 -9.14
C LEU A 69 5.27 1.40 -10.22
N ALA A 70 4.27 0.89 -10.95
CA ALA A 70 4.51 -0.02 -12.07
C ALA A 70 5.34 0.65 -13.19
N VAL A 71 5.04 1.91 -13.52
CA VAL A 71 5.82 2.68 -14.52
C VAL A 71 7.25 2.94 -14.05
N VAL A 72 7.43 3.23 -12.76
CA VAL A 72 8.78 3.39 -12.18
C VAL A 72 9.54 2.08 -12.24
N ASN A 73 8.93 0.97 -11.80
CA ASN A 73 9.59 -0.34 -11.76
C ASN A 73 9.89 -0.90 -13.16
N ALA A 74 9.10 -0.57 -14.18
CA ALA A 74 9.35 -0.97 -15.57
C ALA A 74 10.70 -0.46 -16.13
N LYS A 75 11.30 0.55 -15.49
CA LYS A 75 12.62 1.09 -15.84
C LYS A 75 13.78 0.36 -15.15
N LEU A 76 13.48 -0.57 -14.23
CA LEU A 76 14.47 -1.29 -13.43
C LEU A 76 14.64 -2.72 -13.94
N ALA A 77 15.87 -3.23 -13.87
CA ALA A 77 16.12 -4.63 -14.16
C ALA A 77 15.59 -5.51 -13.01
N PRO A 78 15.01 -6.69 -13.28
CA PRO A 78 14.68 -7.65 -12.23
C PRO A 78 15.91 -7.96 -11.37
N GLY A 79 15.73 -8.00 -10.05
CA GLY A 79 16.78 -8.23 -9.06
C GLY A 79 17.65 -7.01 -8.75
N SER A 80 17.50 -5.90 -9.48
CA SER A 80 18.20 -4.66 -9.17
C SER A 80 17.65 -3.97 -7.92
N HIS A 81 18.47 -3.14 -7.30
CA HIS A 81 18.10 -2.39 -6.11
C HIS A 81 16.87 -1.50 -6.37
N GLY A 82 15.84 -1.62 -5.51
CA GLY A 82 14.57 -0.91 -5.67
C GLY A 82 13.57 -1.59 -6.62
N SER A 83 13.94 -2.68 -7.30
CA SER A 83 13.01 -3.43 -8.13
C SER A 83 12.03 -4.25 -7.28
N PHE A 84 10.78 -4.32 -7.72
CA PHE A 84 9.76 -5.17 -7.11
C PHE A 84 9.71 -6.59 -7.71
N LEU A 85 10.60 -6.86 -8.69
CA LEU A 85 10.79 -8.18 -9.29
C LEU A 85 12.11 -8.76 -8.80
N THR A 86 12.06 -9.87 -8.06
CA THR A 86 13.20 -10.56 -7.47
C THR A 86 13.73 -11.68 -8.36
N SER A 87 12.88 -12.30 -9.17
CA SER A 87 13.25 -13.43 -10.01
C SER A 87 12.35 -13.59 -11.23
N ARG A 88 12.83 -14.35 -12.22
CA ARG A 88 12.03 -14.75 -13.38
C ARG A 88 10.80 -15.57 -12.98
N MET A 89 10.95 -16.49 -12.03
CA MET A 89 9.86 -17.34 -11.55
C MET A 89 8.74 -16.51 -10.93
N GLN A 90 9.07 -15.53 -10.09
CA GLN A 90 8.10 -14.60 -9.52
C GLN A 90 7.38 -13.81 -10.63
N HIS A 91 8.12 -13.32 -11.64
CA HIS A 91 7.52 -12.58 -12.75
C HIS A 91 6.55 -13.45 -13.57
N GLU A 92 6.87 -14.72 -13.83
CA GLU A 92 5.97 -15.67 -14.51
C GLU A 92 4.69 -15.92 -13.71
N GLN A 93 4.78 -16.07 -12.37
CA GLN A 93 3.60 -16.17 -11.51
C GLN A 93 2.71 -14.92 -11.56
N LEU A 94 3.32 -13.73 -11.58
CA LEU A 94 2.60 -12.46 -11.67
C LEU A 94 1.92 -12.29 -13.04
N LEU A 95 2.56 -12.72 -14.13
CA LEU A 95 1.96 -12.74 -15.47
C LEU A 95 0.77 -13.70 -15.55
N GLN A 96 0.87 -14.87 -14.93
CA GLN A 96 -0.24 -15.83 -14.86
C GLN A 96 -1.41 -15.27 -14.04
N ALA A 97 -1.14 -14.64 -12.90
CA ALA A 97 -2.20 -13.99 -12.12
C ALA A 97 -2.85 -12.82 -12.90
N ALA A 98 -2.05 -12.06 -13.65
CA ALA A 98 -2.55 -10.96 -14.47
C ALA A 98 -3.53 -11.40 -15.56
N SER A 99 -3.45 -12.66 -16.04
CA SER A 99 -4.42 -13.20 -17.01
C SER A 99 -5.70 -13.76 -16.34
N GLN A 100 -5.69 -13.95 -15.03
CA GLN A 100 -6.82 -14.48 -14.26
C GLN A 100 -7.71 -13.38 -13.66
N VAL A 101 -7.14 -12.21 -13.36
CA VAL A 101 -7.90 -11.10 -12.79
C VAL A 101 -8.84 -10.46 -13.83
N THR A 102 -10.01 -10.02 -13.38
CA THR A 102 -11.02 -9.39 -14.25
C THR A 102 -10.78 -7.89 -14.39
N ASN A 103 -10.19 -7.25 -13.36
CA ASN A 103 -9.89 -5.84 -13.39
C ASN A 103 -8.70 -5.51 -14.32
N LYS A 104 -8.99 -4.77 -15.40
CA LYS A 104 -8.00 -4.37 -16.41
C LYS A 104 -6.84 -3.51 -15.88
N GLN A 105 -7.06 -2.71 -14.84
CA GLN A 105 -5.97 -1.92 -14.24
C GLN A 105 -5.07 -2.83 -13.41
N LEU A 106 -5.65 -3.77 -12.67
CA LEU A 106 -4.92 -4.75 -11.86
C LEU A 106 -4.04 -5.64 -12.76
N ALA A 107 -4.60 -6.17 -13.85
CA ALA A 107 -3.87 -6.96 -14.85
C ALA A 107 -2.63 -6.23 -15.41
N LYS A 108 -2.68 -4.89 -15.53
CA LYS A 108 -1.57 -4.09 -16.05
C LYS A 108 -0.44 -3.87 -15.05
N VAL A 109 -0.75 -3.80 -13.76
CA VAL A 109 0.24 -3.47 -12.72
C VAL A 109 0.87 -4.72 -12.10
N LEU A 110 0.15 -5.84 -12.05
CA LEU A 110 0.62 -7.11 -11.48
C LEU A 110 1.98 -7.57 -12.02
N PRO A 111 2.26 -7.56 -13.33
CA PRO A 111 3.56 -7.98 -13.86
C PRO A 111 4.74 -7.14 -13.36
N ALA A 112 4.50 -5.93 -12.85
CA ALA A 112 5.52 -5.09 -12.27
C ALA A 112 5.74 -5.35 -10.77
N GLY A 113 5.14 -6.38 -10.17
CA GLY A 113 5.28 -6.69 -8.74
C GLY A 113 4.47 -5.75 -7.83
N VAL A 114 3.50 -5.03 -8.39
CA VAL A 114 2.63 -4.07 -7.69
C VAL A 114 1.16 -4.42 -7.91
N ALA A 115 0.34 -4.27 -6.88
CA ALA A 115 -1.11 -4.39 -6.98
C ALA A 115 -1.82 -3.33 -6.16
N PHE A 116 -3.15 -3.26 -6.29
CA PHE A 116 -3.99 -2.50 -5.40
C PHE A 116 -5.15 -3.35 -4.87
N HIS A 117 -5.64 -3.02 -3.68
CA HIS A 117 -6.76 -3.71 -3.03
C HIS A 117 -7.71 -2.71 -2.37
N HIS A 118 -8.99 -2.81 -2.69
CA HIS A 118 -10.06 -2.07 -2.03
C HIS A 118 -11.39 -2.81 -2.17
N ALA A 119 -12.39 -2.43 -1.37
CA ALA A 119 -13.71 -3.07 -1.33
C ALA A 119 -14.48 -3.09 -2.67
N ALA A 120 -14.16 -2.20 -3.62
CA ALA A 120 -14.80 -2.16 -4.95
C ALA A 120 -14.20 -3.15 -5.97
N LEU A 121 -13.18 -3.93 -5.60
CA LEU A 121 -12.69 -5.03 -6.44
C LEU A 121 -13.60 -6.25 -6.30
N GLU A 122 -13.67 -7.06 -7.36
CA GLU A 122 -14.35 -8.36 -7.30
C GLU A 122 -13.72 -9.26 -6.23
N GLY A 123 -14.53 -10.14 -5.64
CA GLY A 123 -14.05 -11.06 -4.60
C GLY A 123 -12.92 -11.96 -5.09
N SER A 124 -13.02 -12.46 -6.32
CA SER A 124 -11.99 -13.26 -6.99
C SER A 124 -10.66 -12.52 -7.09
N ASP A 125 -10.67 -11.28 -7.60
CA ASP A 125 -9.48 -10.44 -7.73
C ASP A 125 -8.83 -10.16 -6.38
N ARG A 126 -9.63 -9.86 -5.35
CA ARG A 126 -9.14 -9.65 -3.98
C ARG A 126 -8.42 -10.89 -3.44
N LEU A 127 -9.00 -12.08 -3.63
CA LEU A 127 -8.41 -13.34 -3.18
C LEU A 127 -7.06 -13.61 -3.86
N ILE A 128 -6.95 -13.38 -5.18
CA ILE A 128 -5.70 -13.53 -5.92
C ILE A 128 -4.63 -12.60 -5.35
N VAL A 129 -4.95 -11.31 -5.18
CA VAL A 129 -4.00 -10.31 -4.65
C VAL A 129 -3.54 -10.66 -3.23
N GLU A 130 -4.47 -11.05 -2.36
CA GLU A 130 -4.17 -11.46 -0.98
C GLU A 130 -3.26 -12.69 -0.92
N GLN A 131 -3.52 -13.69 -1.76
CA GLN A 131 -2.68 -14.90 -1.84
C GLN A 131 -1.27 -14.58 -2.34
N LEU A 132 -1.14 -13.79 -3.40
CA LEU A 132 0.16 -13.38 -3.93
C LEU A 132 0.98 -12.59 -2.89
N PHE A 133 0.33 -11.69 -2.15
CA PHE A 133 1.01 -10.90 -1.11
C PHE A 133 1.43 -11.76 0.07
N ARG A 134 0.53 -12.62 0.57
CA ARG A 134 0.81 -13.54 1.68
C ARG A 134 1.96 -14.50 1.36
N ASN A 135 2.05 -14.94 0.11
CA ASN A 135 3.11 -15.82 -0.37
C ASN A 135 4.39 -15.06 -0.79
N GLN A 136 4.45 -13.74 -0.56
CA GLN A 136 5.58 -12.86 -0.92
C GLN A 136 5.93 -12.87 -2.41
N VAL A 137 5.01 -13.30 -3.27
CA VAL A 137 5.11 -13.18 -4.73
C VAL A 137 4.84 -11.74 -5.15
N LEU A 138 3.88 -11.08 -4.50
CA LEU A 138 3.63 -9.65 -4.66
C LEU A 138 4.37 -8.86 -3.58
N LEU A 139 5.24 -7.92 -3.98
CA LEU A 139 6.03 -7.14 -3.02
C LEU A 139 5.39 -5.82 -2.61
N VAL A 140 4.56 -5.19 -3.45
CA VAL A 140 3.96 -3.90 -3.11
C VAL A 140 2.45 -3.96 -3.29
N LEU A 141 1.72 -3.67 -2.21
CA LEU A 141 0.26 -3.63 -2.20
C LEU A 141 -0.25 -2.26 -1.77
N CYS A 142 -0.92 -1.54 -2.69
CA CYS A 142 -1.58 -0.27 -2.40
C CYS A 142 -3.02 -0.52 -1.93
N THR A 143 -3.42 -0.02 -0.77
CA THR A 143 -4.75 -0.29 -0.21
C THR A 143 -5.35 0.88 0.53
N THR A 144 -6.64 0.80 0.88
CA THR A 144 -7.31 1.77 1.75
C THR A 144 -7.26 1.31 3.21
N SER A 145 -7.41 2.24 4.16
CA SER A 145 -7.38 1.95 5.60
C SER A 145 -8.34 0.83 6.04
N THR A 146 -9.44 0.63 5.32
CA THR A 146 -10.41 -0.44 5.59
C THR A 146 -9.83 -1.85 5.47
N LEU A 147 -8.69 -2.05 4.77
CA LEU A 147 -8.04 -3.35 4.70
C LEU A 147 -7.41 -3.76 6.04
N ALA A 148 -7.04 -2.79 6.88
CA ALA A 148 -6.47 -3.05 8.20
C ALA A 148 -7.42 -3.84 9.12
N GLN A 149 -8.71 -3.88 8.79
CA GLN A 149 -9.72 -4.61 9.53
C GLN A 149 -10.01 -5.94 8.83
N GLY A 150 -9.47 -7.04 9.37
CA GLY A 150 -9.92 -8.40 9.03
C GLY A 150 -9.09 -9.16 8.00
N VAL A 151 -7.89 -8.70 7.64
CA VAL A 151 -7.01 -9.44 6.70
C VAL A 151 -5.59 -9.59 7.27
N ASN A 152 -5.13 -10.84 7.37
CA ASN A 152 -3.76 -11.13 7.81
C ASN A 152 -2.78 -11.09 6.62
N LEU A 153 -2.21 -9.92 6.38
CA LEU A 153 -1.21 -9.66 5.35
C LEU A 153 0.09 -9.17 6.01
N PRO A 154 1.04 -10.09 6.31
CA PRO A 154 2.28 -9.72 6.97
C PRO A 154 3.13 -8.85 6.03
N ALA A 155 3.39 -7.62 6.44
CA ALA A 155 4.24 -6.69 5.72
C ALA A 155 5.51 -6.37 6.54
N HIS A 156 6.64 -6.20 5.85
CA HIS A 156 7.86 -5.71 6.49
C HIS A 156 7.84 -4.20 6.65
N LEU A 157 7.30 -3.51 5.65
CA LEU A 157 7.16 -2.06 5.63
C LEU A 157 5.69 -1.70 5.48
N VAL A 158 5.22 -0.78 6.32
CA VAL A 158 3.94 -0.13 6.14
C VAL A 158 4.17 1.35 5.84
N ILE A 159 3.51 1.86 4.80
CA ILE A 159 3.57 3.26 4.40
C ILE A 159 2.16 3.86 4.52
N LEU A 160 2.01 4.88 5.35
CA LEU A 160 0.81 5.73 5.36
C LEU A 160 1.06 6.88 4.38
N LYS A 161 0.55 6.78 3.16
CA LYS A 161 0.72 7.82 2.13
C LYS A 161 -0.27 8.95 2.41
N GLY A 162 0.24 9.95 3.12
CA GLY A 162 -0.54 11.10 3.57
C GLY A 162 -1.35 10.80 4.81
N THR A 163 -1.65 11.83 5.58
CA THR A 163 -2.36 11.74 6.86
C THR A 163 -3.76 12.33 6.80
N ARG A 164 -4.20 12.80 5.63
CA ARG A 164 -5.52 13.39 5.41
C ARG A 164 -6.31 12.60 4.40
N ARG A 165 -7.62 12.48 4.65
CA ARG A 165 -8.58 11.85 3.74
C ARG A 165 -9.73 12.80 3.43
N TRP A 166 -10.34 12.63 2.27
CA TRP A 166 -11.62 13.26 1.99
C TRP A 166 -12.73 12.56 2.79
N CYS A 167 -13.51 13.33 3.54
CA CYS A 167 -14.70 12.88 4.25
C CYS A 167 -15.93 13.50 3.60
N ASN A 168 -16.84 12.66 3.10
CA ASN A 168 -18.16 13.06 2.59
C ASN A 168 -19.28 12.79 3.62
N ASP A 169 -18.95 12.18 4.76
CA ASP A 169 -19.89 11.64 5.75
C ASP A 169 -20.66 12.71 6.56
N LEU A 170 -20.37 14.00 6.34
CA LEU A 170 -20.87 15.12 7.16
C LEU A 170 -21.71 16.13 6.37
N GLY A 171 -22.26 15.73 5.21
CA GLY A 171 -23.09 16.59 4.37
C GLY A 171 -22.35 17.86 3.95
N ASP A 172 -22.86 19.03 4.35
CA ASP A 172 -22.30 20.36 4.02
C ASP A 172 -20.88 20.59 4.56
N ALA A 173 -20.40 19.77 5.50
CA ALA A 173 -19.05 19.84 6.05
C ALA A 173 -18.06 18.86 5.38
N SER A 174 -18.31 18.49 4.12
CA SER A 174 -17.39 17.68 3.33
C SER A 174 -16.03 18.36 3.14
N GLY A 175 -14.94 17.60 3.26
CA GLY A 175 -13.60 18.18 3.21
C GLY A 175 -12.49 17.22 3.60
N TYR A 176 -11.25 17.68 3.46
CA TYR A 176 -10.07 16.93 3.89
C TYR A 176 -9.87 17.04 5.40
N ARG A 177 -9.84 15.90 6.08
CA ARG A 177 -9.62 15.78 7.52
C ARG A 177 -8.47 14.83 7.79
N GLU A 178 -7.78 15.04 8.91
CA GLU A 178 -6.76 14.11 9.36
C GLU A 178 -7.37 12.77 9.77
N TYR A 179 -6.59 11.71 9.64
CA TYR A 179 -6.97 10.42 10.20
C TYR A 179 -7.00 10.48 11.72
N ASP A 180 -8.03 9.86 12.29
CA ASP A 180 -8.06 9.61 13.73
C ASP A 180 -6.90 8.71 14.13
N ARG A 181 -6.36 8.93 15.33
CA ARG A 181 -5.25 8.14 15.87
C ARG A 181 -5.54 6.64 15.84
N SER A 182 -6.77 6.23 16.14
CA SER A 182 -7.20 4.83 16.08
C SER A 182 -7.07 4.22 14.68
N THR A 183 -7.39 4.98 13.63
CA THR A 183 -7.25 4.55 12.24
C THR A 183 -5.78 4.39 11.86
N CYS A 184 -4.93 5.34 12.26
CA CYS A 184 -3.49 5.22 12.07
C CYS A 184 -2.91 3.99 12.77
N LEU A 185 -3.34 3.72 14.00
CA LEU A 185 -2.89 2.54 14.76
C LEU A 185 -3.36 1.22 14.16
N GLN A 186 -4.55 1.15 13.56
CA GLN A 186 -5.00 -0.06 12.87
C GLN A 186 -4.12 -0.38 11.67
N MET A 187 -3.60 0.65 10.99
CA MET A 187 -2.69 0.47 9.87
C MET A 187 -1.28 0.00 10.31
N ILE A 188 -0.92 0.09 11.60
CA ILE A 188 0.44 -0.11 12.14
C ILE A 188 0.54 -1.32 13.10
#